data_AF-A0A7J8F467-F1
#
_entry.id   AF-A0A7J8F467-F1
#
_cell.length_a   1.000
_cell.length_b   1.000
_cell.length_c   1.000
_cell.angle_alpha   90.00
_cell.angle_beta   90.00
_cell.angle_gamma   90.00
#
_symmetry.space_group_name_H-M   'P 1'
#
loop_
_entity.id
_entity.type
_entity.pdbx_description
1 polymer ?
#
loop_
_entity_poly.entity_id
_entity_poly.type
_entity_poly.pdbx_seq_one_letter_code
_entity_poly.pdbx_strand_id
1 'polypeptide(L)'
;MEFLGTTQTANYCSPRKTCDYTALPPAVPAPEIQECYQPYYLPGYRYLHSWRPSLFYKISNTQTCQDDQATCRSALRPPTILPALRSALFCRYSPHDWDQSNQLQIRGAEASRLWAGRLMGDSMRLMQDKDQLTQQMQQGTCRNLSQRLSDIGFWKSELGYELERLLNENCSMDTVKKRLECAAEEAENLFENLSNQMWKQFTNTNLAFKARISEVMDVKNKLQTQLAKTLQEIFQTENTIMLLERSIMAKECPLKVAQTRLECRTRRPNVELCRDIPQFKLVNEVFTIDDTLQTLKLRLRETQDTLQLLVMTKCRLEHELAIKANTLCIDKEKCMGMRKTFPSTPRLVGYT
;
A
#
# COMPACT_ATOMS: atom_id res chain seq x y z
N MET A 1 25.92 -51.03 -12.07
CA MET A 1 26.70 -50.26 -11.07
C MET A 1 25.88 -49.05 -10.74
N GLU A 2 25.47 -48.98 -9.48
CA GLU A 2 24.89 -47.81 -8.83
C GLU A 2 25.93 -46.70 -8.60
N PHE A 3 25.46 -45.58 -8.05
CA PHE A 3 26.09 -44.30 -7.66
C PHE A 3 25.91 -43.14 -8.66
N LEU A 4 24.96 -42.21 -8.44
CA LEU A 4 24.87 -41.10 -7.44
C LEU A 4 25.79 -39.91 -7.84
N GLY A 5 25.34 -38.67 -7.95
CA GLY A 5 24.06 -38.08 -7.57
C GLY A 5 23.80 -36.70 -8.19
N THR A 6 22.52 -36.41 -8.30
CA THR A 6 21.92 -35.10 -8.61
C THR A 6 21.84 -34.25 -7.34
N THR A 7 22.23 -32.99 -7.43
CA THR A 7 22.12 -32.00 -6.35
C THR A 7 20.65 -31.67 -6.05
N GLN A 8 20.21 -31.96 -4.82
CA GLN A 8 18.93 -31.52 -4.27
C GLN A 8 19.03 -30.03 -3.88
N THR A 9 18.17 -29.19 -4.45
CA THR A 9 17.87 -27.85 -3.91
C THR A 9 16.91 -28.01 -2.74
N ALA A 10 17.38 -27.72 -1.52
CA ALA A 10 16.55 -27.74 -0.32
C ALA A 10 15.55 -26.57 -0.32
N ASN A 11 14.26 -26.88 -0.42
CA ASN A 11 13.17 -25.95 -0.10
C ASN A 11 13.00 -25.87 1.42
N TYR A 12 13.49 -24.80 2.04
CA TYR A 12 13.11 -24.44 3.41
C TYR A 12 11.97 -23.41 3.38
N CYS A 13 10.74 -23.89 3.24
CA CYS A 13 9.56 -23.12 3.63
C CYS A 13 8.78 -23.93 4.67
N SER A 14 8.92 -23.53 5.93
CA SER A 14 8.02 -23.97 7.01
C SER A 14 6.84 -22.99 7.11
N PRO A 15 5.62 -23.43 7.46
CA PRO A 15 4.48 -22.54 7.64
C PRO A 15 4.62 -21.73 8.94
N ARG A 16 4.55 -20.40 8.87
CA ARG A 16 4.46 -19.55 10.06
C ARG A 16 3.09 -19.73 10.73
N LYS A 17 3.10 -20.15 12.00
CA LYS A 17 1.95 -20.11 12.89
C LYS A 17 1.63 -18.65 13.23
N THR A 18 0.36 -18.28 13.08
CA THR A 18 -0.21 -16.99 13.48
C THR A 18 -0.28 -16.90 15.00
N CYS A 19 0.21 -15.79 15.55
CA CYS A 19 0.05 -15.46 16.96
C CYS A 19 -0.63 -14.09 17.03
N ASP A 20 -1.88 -14.08 17.46
CA ASP A 20 -2.70 -12.89 17.67
C ASP A 20 -2.15 -12.08 18.87
N TYR A 21 -1.94 -10.78 18.66
CA TYR A 21 -1.68 -9.83 19.75
C TYR A 21 -2.65 -8.66 19.64
N THR A 22 -3.76 -8.75 20.39
CA THR A 22 -4.63 -7.62 20.69
C THR A 22 -4.83 -7.56 22.20
N ALA A 23 -3.87 -6.97 22.92
CA ALA A 23 -4.03 -6.43 24.27
C ALA A 23 -2.79 -5.62 24.68
N LEU A 24 -2.96 -4.32 24.93
CA LEU A 24 -1.96 -3.45 25.58
C LEU A 24 -1.98 -3.69 27.10
N PRO A 25 -0.83 -3.94 27.76
CA PRO A 25 -0.72 -3.93 29.22
C PRO A 25 -0.50 -2.50 29.78
N PRO A 26 -0.79 -2.25 31.08
CA PRO A 26 -0.69 -0.94 31.69
C PRO A 26 0.76 -0.50 31.93
N ALA A 27 0.98 0.82 32.02
CA ALA A 27 2.28 1.44 32.23
C ALA A 27 2.96 0.96 33.53
N VAL A 28 4.13 0.33 33.38
CA VAL A 28 5.05 -0.05 34.45
C VAL A 28 6.10 1.07 34.61
N PRO A 29 6.56 1.43 35.82
CA PRO A 29 7.61 2.42 36.00
C PRO A 29 8.90 2.02 35.28
N ALA A 30 9.65 3.01 34.80
CA ALA A 30 10.88 2.82 34.04
C ALA A 30 11.86 1.86 34.75
N PRO A 31 12.46 0.88 34.06
CA PRO A 31 13.53 0.06 34.63
C PRO A 31 14.76 0.94 34.91
N GLU A 32 15.29 0.83 36.12
CA GLU A 32 16.60 1.37 36.47
C GLU A 32 17.66 0.83 35.52
N ILE A 33 18.42 1.73 34.91
CA ILE A 33 19.58 1.40 34.09
C ILE A 33 20.65 0.88 35.06
N GLN A 34 20.73 -0.44 35.23
CA GLN A 34 21.88 -1.06 35.86
C GLN A 34 23.02 -1.10 34.83
N GLU A 35 23.90 -0.11 34.90
CA GLU A 35 25.13 -0.08 34.12
C GLU A 35 25.95 -1.35 34.38
N CYS A 36 25.96 -2.27 33.41
CA CYS A 36 26.88 -3.42 33.41
C CYS A 36 28.27 -2.96 32.94
N TYR A 37 28.92 -2.16 33.77
CA TYR A 37 30.37 -2.06 33.81
C TYR A 37 30.78 -2.15 35.28
N GLN A 38 31.18 -3.34 35.72
CA GLN A 38 32.00 -3.44 36.93
C GLN A 38 33.46 -3.20 36.51
N PRO A 39 34.10 -2.10 36.94
CA PRO A 39 35.54 -1.99 36.82
C PRO A 39 36.13 -3.00 37.80
N TYR A 40 36.93 -3.94 37.32
CA TYR A 40 37.75 -4.76 38.21
C TYR A 40 38.77 -3.86 38.90
N TYR A 41 38.59 -3.63 40.21
CA TYR A 41 39.56 -2.97 41.07
C TYR A 41 40.38 -4.04 41.79
N LEU A 42 41.72 -3.96 41.69
CA LEU A 42 42.61 -4.66 42.61
C LEU A 42 42.42 -4.09 44.03
N PRO A 43 42.19 -4.92 45.06
CA PRO A 43 42.09 -4.45 46.43
C PRO A 43 43.39 -3.75 46.88
N GLY A 44 43.31 -2.46 47.19
CA GLY A 44 44.35 -1.78 47.97
C GLY A 44 44.91 -0.45 47.44
N TYR A 45 44.43 0.14 46.34
CA TYR A 45 44.94 1.43 45.87
C TYR A 45 43.99 2.60 46.18
N ARG A 46 44.40 3.44 47.14
CA ARG A 46 43.75 4.73 47.43
C ARG A 46 44.03 5.73 46.30
N TYR A 47 42.97 6.39 45.84
CA TYR A 47 43.02 7.60 45.01
C TYR A 47 43.94 8.65 45.66
N LEU A 48 44.97 9.10 44.96
CA LEU A 48 45.68 10.35 45.25
C LEU A 48 45.46 11.29 44.07
N HIS A 49 44.44 12.12 44.22
CA HIS A 49 44.27 13.36 43.48
C HIS A 49 45.48 14.28 43.70
N SER A 50 45.84 14.99 42.64
CA SER A 50 46.37 16.36 42.67
C SER A 50 47.67 16.59 43.45
N TRP A 51 48.76 16.69 42.70
CA TRP A 51 50.02 17.29 43.14
C TRP A 51 49.79 18.60 43.93
N ARG A 52 50.21 18.61 45.19
CA ARG A 52 50.49 19.82 45.97
C ARG A 52 51.91 19.71 46.51
N PRO A 53 52.79 20.70 46.28
CA PRO A 53 54.06 20.76 46.97
C PRO A 53 53.83 21.39 48.35
N SER A 54 53.93 20.61 49.43
CA SER A 54 54.14 21.20 50.75
C SER A 54 54.96 20.29 51.67
N LEU A 55 56.13 20.82 52.05
CA LEU A 55 56.62 20.95 53.43
C LEU A 55 56.45 19.71 54.32
N PHE A 56 57.51 18.91 54.51
CA PHE A 56 57.98 18.38 55.80
C PHE A 56 59.15 17.40 55.56
N TYR A 57 60.38 17.89 55.66
CA TYR A 57 61.48 17.10 56.24
C TYR A 57 62.34 18.06 57.07
N LYS A 58 62.04 18.13 58.37
CA LYS A 58 63.00 18.61 59.37
C LYS A 58 63.57 17.38 60.05
N ILE A 59 64.85 17.14 59.74
CA ILE A 59 65.96 16.73 60.61
C ILE A 59 65.64 15.76 61.76
N SER A 60 66.33 14.61 61.77
CA SER A 60 66.64 13.89 63.00
C SER A 60 68.15 13.96 63.23
N ASN A 61 68.53 14.80 64.18
CA ASN A 61 69.82 14.76 64.85
C ASN A 61 69.69 13.84 66.07
N THR A 62 70.74 13.03 66.28
CA THR A 62 71.31 12.57 67.55
C THR A 62 70.60 11.51 68.43
N GLN A 63 71.35 10.42 68.71
CA GLN A 63 71.79 9.95 70.05
C GLN A 63 71.36 8.52 70.53
N THR A 64 72.34 7.59 70.54
CA THR A 64 72.76 6.54 71.53
C THR A 64 71.76 5.68 72.33
N CYS A 65 72.03 4.35 72.45
CA CYS A 65 72.60 3.69 73.67
C CYS A 65 72.56 2.12 73.68
N GLN A 66 73.69 1.52 74.10
CA GLN A 66 73.92 0.37 75.05
C GLN A 66 73.31 -1.04 74.84
N ASP A 67 73.89 -2.17 75.26
CA ASP A 67 75.23 -2.63 75.74
C ASP A 67 75.19 -4.19 75.84
N ASP A 68 76.34 -4.80 76.18
CA ASP A 68 76.58 -6.17 76.74
C ASP A 68 76.74 -7.39 75.79
N GLN A 69 77.73 -8.30 75.92
CA GLN A 69 78.90 -8.46 76.81
C GLN A 69 79.76 -9.66 76.33
N ALA A 70 81.11 -9.50 76.21
CA ALA A 70 82.14 -10.50 76.56
C ALA A 70 83.59 -10.04 76.21
N THR A 71 84.29 -9.50 77.21
CA THR A 71 85.70 -9.70 77.65
C THR A 71 86.84 -9.72 76.60
N CYS A 72 87.86 -8.83 76.63
CA CYS A 72 88.87 -8.70 77.70
C CYS A 72 89.72 -7.40 77.64
N ARG A 73 89.84 -6.72 78.81
CA ARG A 73 91.01 -5.98 79.42
C ARG A 73 91.73 -4.90 78.58
N SER A 74 91.85 -3.61 78.92
CA SER A 74 92.12 -2.81 80.14
C SER A 74 93.40 -1.97 79.93
N ALA A 75 93.30 -0.64 80.14
CA ALA A 75 94.29 0.30 80.74
C ALA A 75 94.13 1.71 80.11
N LEU A 76 93.41 2.66 80.73
CA LEU A 76 93.89 3.69 81.68
C LEU A 76 94.96 4.68 81.12
N ARG A 77 94.54 5.97 81.04
CA ARG A 77 95.23 7.21 80.58
C ARG A 77 96.56 7.53 81.30
N PRO A 78 97.42 8.43 80.74
CA PRO A 78 97.47 9.81 81.27
C PRO A 78 97.76 10.94 80.23
N PRO A 79 97.55 12.23 80.58
CA PRO A 79 97.68 13.41 79.71
C PRO A 79 99.05 14.09 79.85
N THR A 80 99.52 14.84 78.83
CA THR A 80 100.78 15.59 78.98
C THR A 80 100.85 16.86 78.12
N ILE A 81 101.11 17.98 78.78
CA ILE A 81 101.53 19.27 78.20
C ILE A 81 103.07 19.30 78.08
N LEU A 82 103.51 19.84 76.94
CA LEU A 82 104.82 20.34 76.43
C LEU A 82 106.07 20.38 77.32
N PRO A 83 107.25 20.16 76.68
CA PRO A 83 108.48 20.88 77.02
C PRO A 83 109.05 21.70 75.84
N ALA A 84 109.55 22.90 76.14
CA ALA A 84 110.33 23.74 75.23
C ALA A 84 111.85 23.63 75.51
N LEU A 85 112.64 23.59 74.41
CA LEU A 85 114.09 23.83 74.29
C LEU A 85 115.00 22.91 75.15
N ARG A 86 115.86 22.06 74.59
CA ARG A 86 116.98 22.37 73.68
C ARG A 86 117.49 21.11 72.97
N SER A 87 118.11 21.34 71.82
CA SER A 87 118.55 20.42 70.78
C SER A 87 119.29 19.15 71.23
N ALA A 88 118.76 18.01 70.83
CA ALA A 88 119.53 16.90 70.28
C ALA A 88 118.65 16.25 69.21
N LEU A 89 119.06 16.40 67.95
CA LEU A 89 118.41 15.82 66.78
C LEU A 89 118.41 14.30 66.91
N PHE A 90 117.31 13.73 67.36
CA PHE A 90 117.00 12.32 67.18
C PHE A 90 115.57 12.20 66.68
N CYS A 91 115.44 12.11 65.36
CA CYS A 91 114.20 11.79 64.68
C CYS A 91 113.67 10.45 65.24
N ARG A 92 112.60 10.50 66.04
CA ARG A 92 111.92 9.32 66.61
C ARG A 92 111.09 8.54 65.58
N TYR A 93 111.06 9.02 64.34
CA TYR A 93 110.64 8.34 63.14
C TYR A 93 111.82 8.43 62.19
N SER A 94 112.30 7.29 61.69
CA SER A 94 113.30 7.31 60.63
C SER A 94 112.66 7.92 59.36
N PRO A 95 113.42 8.60 58.50
CA PRO A 95 112.98 8.90 57.13
C PRO A 95 112.37 7.68 56.45
N HIS A 96 112.85 6.47 56.79
CA HIS A 96 112.30 5.20 56.35
C HIS A 96 110.88 4.91 56.86
N ASP A 97 110.56 5.22 58.12
CA ASP A 97 109.23 4.99 58.70
C ASP A 97 108.19 5.98 58.16
N TRP A 98 108.62 7.24 57.94
CA TRP A 98 107.81 8.24 57.25
C TRP A 98 107.56 7.83 55.79
N ASP A 99 108.59 7.36 55.09
CA ASP A 99 108.48 6.88 53.72
C ASP A 99 107.58 5.64 53.64
N GLN A 100 107.71 4.69 54.57
CA GLN A 100 106.85 3.50 54.65
C GLN A 100 105.39 3.86 54.92
N SER A 101 105.11 4.78 55.86
CA SER A 101 103.75 5.25 56.14
C SER A 101 103.17 6.04 54.97
N ASN A 102 103.96 6.89 54.32
CA ASN A 102 103.55 7.67 53.15
C ASN A 102 103.30 6.74 51.95
N GLN A 103 104.13 5.72 51.74
CA GLN A 103 103.91 4.68 50.74
C GLN A 103 102.62 3.89 51.01
N LEU A 104 102.31 3.56 52.28
CA LEU A 104 101.05 2.91 52.63
C LEU A 104 99.84 3.82 52.38
N GLN A 105 99.93 5.12 52.70
CA GLN A 105 98.87 6.08 52.39
C GLN A 105 98.69 6.30 50.89
N ILE A 106 99.77 6.39 50.12
CA ILE A 106 99.73 6.47 48.66
C ILE A 106 99.08 5.21 48.08
N ARG A 107 99.48 4.02 48.52
CA ARG A 107 98.86 2.76 48.08
C ARG A 107 97.38 2.67 48.46
N GLY A 108 96.99 3.14 49.66
CA GLY A 108 95.59 3.21 50.09
C GLY A 108 94.76 4.21 49.29
N ALA A 109 95.33 5.38 48.97
CA ALA A 109 94.72 6.39 48.12
C ALA A 109 94.60 5.92 46.66
N GLU A 110 95.61 5.21 46.14
CA GLU A 110 95.59 4.60 44.81
C GLU A 110 94.56 3.48 44.71
N ALA A 111 94.47 2.61 45.72
CA ALA A 111 93.41 1.62 45.81
C ALA A 111 92.04 2.30 45.82
N SER A 112 91.85 3.35 46.64
CA SER A 112 90.61 4.12 46.70
C SER A 112 90.26 4.78 45.36
N ARG A 113 91.25 5.32 44.64
CA ARG A 113 91.09 5.91 43.30
C ARG A 113 90.71 4.85 42.26
N LEU A 114 91.32 3.66 42.31
CA LEU A 114 90.98 2.55 41.43
C LEU A 114 89.57 2.01 41.71
N TRP A 115 89.18 1.89 42.98
CA TRP A 115 87.82 1.51 43.39
C TRP A 115 86.80 2.56 42.95
N ALA A 116 87.07 3.85 43.15
CA ALA A 116 86.21 4.93 42.67
C ALA A 116 86.11 4.97 41.14
N GLY A 117 87.21 4.74 40.42
CA GLY A 117 87.23 4.65 38.96
C GLY A 117 86.41 3.49 38.42
N ARG A 118 86.49 2.30 39.05
CA ARG A 118 85.63 1.15 38.72
C ARG A 118 84.16 1.47 39.02
N LEU A 119 83.86 1.99 40.21
CA LEU A 119 82.50 2.37 40.59
C LEU A 119 81.88 3.38 39.62
N MET A 120 82.63 4.40 39.21
CA MET A 120 82.18 5.39 38.22
C MET A 120 81.97 4.76 36.84
N GLY A 121 82.88 3.88 36.41
CA GLY A 121 82.74 3.15 35.14
C GLY A 121 81.52 2.21 35.15
N ASP A 122 81.30 1.49 36.24
CA ASP A 122 80.15 0.60 36.45
C ASP A 122 78.84 1.40 36.52
N SER A 123 78.86 2.56 37.20
CA SER A 123 77.70 3.48 37.28
C SER A 123 77.35 4.07 35.90
N MET A 124 78.36 4.42 35.10
CA MET A 124 78.16 4.92 33.74
C MET A 124 77.56 3.85 32.83
N ARG A 125 78.07 2.62 32.88
CA ARG A 125 77.50 1.49 32.11
C ARG A 125 76.07 1.20 32.53
N LEU A 126 75.81 1.12 33.85
CA LEU A 126 74.46 0.91 34.37
C LEU A 126 73.50 2.04 33.90
N MET A 127 73.94 3.29 33.91
CA MET A 127 73.14 4.41 33.42
C MET A 127 72.84 4.29 31.93
N GLN A 128 73.82 3.91 31.10
CA GLN A 128 73.62 3.66 29.67
C GLN A 128 72.67 2.51 29.40
N ASP A 129 72.82 1.39 30.12
CA ASP A 129 71.92 0.23 30.00
C ASP A 129 70.48 0.59 30.39
N LYS A 130 70.31 1.40 31.45
CA LYS A 130 68.99 1.88 31.88
C LYS A 130 68.38 2.87 30.89
N ASP A 131 69.16 3.77 30.32
CA ASP A 131 68.70 4.69 29.28
C ASP A 131 68.28 3.92 28.02
N GLN A 132 69.11 2.98 27.55
CA GLN A 132 68.78 2.12 26.41
C GLN A 132 67.51 1.30 26.63
N LEU A 133 67.35 0.68 27.81
CA LEU A 133 66.14 -0.06 28.17
C LEU A 133 64.90 0.86 28.18
N THR A 134 65.03 2.06 28.75
CA THR A 134 63.93 3.05 28.81
C THR A 134 63.51 3.47 27.40
N GLN A 135 64.47 3.75 26.52
CA GLN A 135 64.21 4.09 25.12
C GLN A 135 63.54 2.94 24.38
N GLN A 136 64.00 1.70 24.54
CA GLN A 136 63.38 0.52 23.93
C GLN A 136 61.94 0.30 24.41
N MET A 137 61.70 0.40 25.72
CA MET A 137 60.35 0.29 26.30
C MET A 137 59.44 1.40 25.80
N GLN A 138 59.91 2.65 25.76
CA GLN A 138 59.12 3.79 25.29
C GLN A 138 58.81 3.67 23.80
N GLN A 139 59.77 3.23 22.98
CA GLN A 139 59.55 2.99 21.55
C GLN A 139 58.56 1.86 21.31
N GLY A 140 58.68 0.74 22.03
CA GLY A 140 57.74 -0.37 21.94
C GLY A 140 56.32 0.04 22.36
N THR A 141 56.21 0.80 23.46
CA THR A 141 54.92 1.33 23.94
C THR A 141 54.32 2.31 22.94
N CYS A 142 55.13 3.22 22.37
CA CYS A 142 54.69 4.17 21.35
C CYS A 142 54.16 3.45 20.10
N ARG A 143 54.89 2.43 19.59
CA ARG A 143 54.44 1.61 18.45
C ARG A 143 53.10 0.91 18.73
N ASN A 144 52.96 0.30 19.91
CA ASN A 144 51.71 -0.36 20.30
C ASN A 144 50.54 0.62 20.39
N LEU A 145 50.76 1.82 20.94
CA LEU A 145 49.75 2.87 20.98
C LEU A 145 49.39 3.37 19.58
N SER A 146 50.37 3.56 18.70
CA SER A 146 50.14 3.94 17.31
C SER A 146 49.30 2.91 16.57
N GLN A 147 49.61 1.60 16.71
CA GLN A 147 48.80 0.54 16.09
C GLN A 147 47.36 0.57 16.59
N ARG A 148 47.15 0.67 17.92
CA ARG A 148 45.80 0.77 18.49
C ARG A 148 45.04 1.99 17.98
N LEU A 149 45.71 3.14 17.84
CA LEU A 149 45.09 4.34 17.26
C LEU A 149 44.70 4.11 15.79
N SER A 150 45.53 3.42 15.01
CA SER A 150 45.21 3.03 13.63
C SER A 150 44.00 2.09 13.56
N ASP A 151 43.95 1.07 14.42
CA ASP A 151 42.82 0.13 14.47
C ASP A 151 41.52 0.83 14.87
N ILE A 152 41.56 1.69 15.90
CA ILE A 152 40.42 2.51 16.33
C ILE A 152 39.99 3.44 15.19
N GLY A 153 40.94 4.05 14.49
CA GLY A 153 40.68 4.89 13.33
C GLY A 153 39.98 4.14 12.21
N PHE A 154 40.47 2.93 11.88
CA PHE A 154 39.86 2.04 10.90
C PHE A 154 38.41 1.70 11.29
N TRP A 155 38.19 1.22 12.51
CA TRP A 155 36.84 0.87 12.96
C TRP A 155 35.90 2.08 13.03
N LYS A 156 36.41 3.26 13.38
CA LYS A 156 35.62 4.49 13.34
C LYS A 156 35.19 4.83 11.91
N SER A 157 36.09 4.70 10.93
CA SER A 157 35.77 4.90 9.52
C SER A 157 34.78 3.85 9.01
N GLU A 158 34.97 2.59 9.36
CA GLU A 158 34.10 1.49 8.95
C GLU A 158 32.68 1.64 9.51
N LEU A 159 32.56 1.94 10.81
CA LEU A 159 31.26 2.21 11.44
C LEU A 159 30.60 3.46 10.86
N GLY A 160 31.38 4.49 10.52
CA GLY A 160 30.88 5.70 9.87
C GLY A 160 30.32 5.41 8.48
N TYR A 161 31.05 4.63 7.68
CA TYR A 161 30.62 4.19 6.36
C TYR A 161 29.34 3.35 6.43
N GLU A 162 29.27 2.37 7.34
CA GLU A 162 28.09 1.52 7.51
C GLU A 162 26.87 2.31 7.98
N LEU A 163 27.05 3.29 8.87
CA LEU A 163 25.97 4.18 9.28
C LEU A 163 25.44 4.99 8.08
N GLU A 164 26.33 5.57 7.27
CA GLU A 164 25.94 6.35 6.09
C GLU A 164 25.26 5.48 5.03
N ARG A 165 25.74 4.25 4.81
CA ARG A 165 25.11 3.27 3.93
C ARG A 165 23.68 2.94 4.38
N LEU A 166 23.49 2.63 5.67
CA LEU A 166 22.16 2.32 6.23
C LEU A 166 21.22 3.53 6.20
N LEU A 167 21.71 4.74 6.43
CA LEU A 167 20.92 5.96 6.29
C LEU A 167 20.45 6.18 4.86
N ASN A 168 21.33 5.96 3.88
CA ASN A 168 20.99 6.06 2.46
C ASN A 168 19.96 4.99 2.05
N GLU A 169 20.11 3.75 2.53
CA GLU A 169 19.13 2.68 2.32
C GLU A 169 17.77 3.02 2.93
N ASN A 170 17.72 3.51 4.18
CA ASN A 170 16.49 3.95 4.82
C ASN A 170 15.81 5.09 4.05
N CYS A 171 16.56 6.09 3.60
CA CYS A 171 16.03 7.17 2.76
C CYS A 171 15.43 6.62 1.46
N SER A 172 16.10 5.67 0.80
CA SER A 172 15.58 5.01 -0.41
C SER A 172 14.28 4.25 -0.12
N MET A 173 14.25 3.46 0.96
CA MET A 173 13.07 2.72 1.38
C MET A 173 11.88 3.65 1.70
N ASP A 174 12.12 4.78 2.36
CA ASP A 174 11.08 5.79 2.62
C ASP A 174 10.50 6.39 1.33
N THR A 175 11.33 6.62 0.30
CA THR A 175 10.82 7.09 -0.99
C THR A 175 9.95 6.04 -1.68
N VAL A 176 10.34 4.76 -1.62
CA VAL A 176 9.55 3.66 -2.18
C VAL A 176 8.24 3.50 -1.41
N LYS A 177 8.27 3.57 -0.07
CA LYS A 177 7.08 3.52 0.78
C LYS A 177 6.06 4.59 0.38
N LYS A 178 6.48 5.85 0.29
CA LYS A 178 5.60 6.96 -0.12
C LYS A 178 4.99 6.76 -1.50
N ARG A 179 5.78 6.23 -2.46
CA ARG A 179 5.27 5.92 -3.80
C ARG A 179 4.22 4.82 -3.79
N LEU A 180 4.40 3.78 -2.96
CA LEU A 180 3.42 2.71 -2.81
C LEU A 180 2.15 3.20 -2.12
N GLU A 181 2.25 4.06 -1.11
CA GLU A 181 1.11 4.70 -0.45
C GLU A 181 0.30 5.54 -1.45
N CYS A 182 0.95 6.40 -2.25
CA CYS A 182 0.26 7.17 -3.30
C CYS A 182 -0.41 6.26 -4.34
N ALA A 183 0.27 5.20 -4.79
CA ALA A 183 -0.30 4.28 -5.77
C ALA A 183 -1.51 3.49 -5.22
N ALA A 184 -1.50 3.16 -3.92
CA ALA A 184 -2.64 2.54 -3.26
C ALA A 184 -3.84 3.50 -3.18
N GLU A 185 -3.61 4.76 -2.78
CA GLU A 185 -4.66 5.79 -2.75
C GLU A 185 -5.25 6.07 -4.14
N GLU A 186 -4.40 6.12 -5.18
CA GLU A 186 -4.85 6.24 -6.57
C GLU A 186 -5.72 5.04 -6.99
N ALA A 187 -5.32 3.82 -6.63
CA ALA A 187 -6.09 2.62 -6.93
C ALA A 187 -7.46 2.62 -6.23
N GLU A 188 -7.51 2.98 -4.94
CA GLU A 188 -8.76 3.11 -4.18
C GLU A 188 -9.71 4.13 -4.80
N ASN A 189 -9.20 5.32 -5.15
CA ASN A 189 -9.97 6.35 -5.84
C ASN A 189 -10.50 5.86 -7.19
N LEU A 190 -9.72 5.11 -7.97
CA LEU A 190 -10.16 4.52 -9.23
C LEU A 190 -11.26 3.48 -9.02
N PHE A 191 -11.16 2.62 -7.99
CA PHE A 191 -12.18 1.64 -7.67
C PHE A 191 -13.49 2.29 -7.23
N GLU A 192 -13.43 3.33 -6.39
CA GLU A 192 -14.61 4.09 -5.98
C GLU A 192 -15.29 4.77 -7.17
N ASN A 193 -14.51 5.45 -8.01
CA ASN A 193 -15.01 6.08 -9.23
C ASN A 193 -15.64 5.07 -10.19
N LEU A 194 -15.00 3.92 -10.41
CA LEU A 194 -15.52 2.86 -11.27
C LEU A 194 -16.83 2.29 -10.72
N SER A 195 -16.90 2.01 -9.43
CA SER A 195 -18.10 1.52 -8.75
C SER A 195 -19.26 2.52 -8.91
N ASN A 196 -19.01 3.80 -8.64
CA ASN A 196 -19.98 4.87 -8.80
C ASN A 196 -20.46 5.01 -10.25
N GLN A 197 -19.56 4.92 -11.24
CA GLN A 197 -19.92 4.96 -12.66
C GLN A 197 -20.76 3.75 -13.07
N MET A 198 -20.38 2.54 -12.66
CA MET A 198 -21.14 1.32 -12.93
C MET A 198 -22.56 1.41 -12.34
N TRP A 199 -22.69 1.89 -11.11
CA TRP A 199 -23.99 2.05 -10.46
C TRP A 199 -24.86 3.11 -11.15
N LYS A 200 -24.28 4.27 -11.52
CA LYS A 200 -24.99 5.31 -12.29
C LYS A 200 -25.46 4.77 -13.63
N GLN A 201 -24.59 4.10 -14.39
CA GLN A 201 -24.94 3.53 -15.69
C GLN A 201 -26.04 2.48 -15.58
N PHE A 202 -25.95 1.59 -14.60
CA PHE A 202 -26.99 0.60 -14.34
C PHE A 202 -28.34 1.26 -14.05
N THR A 203 -28.35 2.24 -13.15
CA THR A 203 -29.56 2.96 -12.74
C THR A 203 -30.18 3.71 -13.90
N ASN A 204 -29.38 4.49 -14.64
CA ASN A 204 -29.84 5.26 -15.80
C ASN A 204 -30.45 4.35 -16.87
N THR A 205 -29.77 3.24 -17.20
CA THR A 205 -30.25 2.30 -18.19
C THR A 205 -31.57 1.63 -17.74
N ASN A 206 -31.68 1.26 -16.47
CA ASN A 206 -32.91 0.65 -15.95
C ASN A 206 -34.08 1.63 -15.90
N LEU A 207 -33.83 2.90 -15.58
CA LEU A 207 -34.84 3.94 -15.65
C LEU A 207 -35.31 4.15 -17.10
N ALA A 208 -34.38 4.20 -18.06
CA ALA A 208 -34.71 4.29 -19.48
C ALA A 208 -35.54 3.08 -19.96
N PHE A 209 -35.18 1.86 -19.58
CA PHE A 209 -35.99 0.67 -19.89
C PHE A 209 -37.38 0.74 -19.28
N LYS A 210 -37.50 1.14 -18.00
CA LYS A 210 -38.81 1.30 -17.34
C LYS A 210 -39.69 2.33 -18.05
N ALA A 211 -39.13 3.47 -18.42
CA ALA A 211 -39.83 4.51 -19.19
C ALA A 211 -40.30 3.98 -20.54
N ARG A 212 -39.41 3.37 -21.33
CA ARG A 212 -39.75 2.79 -22.64
C ARG A 212 -40.81 1.70 -22.53
N ILE A 213 -40.71 0.82 -21.53
CA ILE A 213 -41.72 -0.23 -21.29
C ILE A 213 -43.09 0.41 -21.01
N SER A 214 -43.16 1.47 -20.19
CA SER A 214 -44.40 2.21 -19.94
C SER A 214 -44.98 2.79 -21.23
N GLU A 215 -44.16 3.50 -22.00
CA GLU A 215 -44.58 4.12 -23.28
C GLU A 215 -45.10 3.09 -24.27
N VAL A 216 -44.40 1.95 -24.43
CA VAL A 216 -44.82 0.89 -25.36
C VAL A 216 -46.10 0.19 -24.86
N MET A 217 -46.27 0.03 -23.55
CA MET A 217 -47.53 -0.48 -22.99
C MET A 217 -48.69 0.48 -23.28
N ASP A 218 -48.50 1.79 -23.12
CA ASP A 218 -49.53 2.78 -23.42
C ASP A 218 -49.91 2.79 -24.90
N VAL A 219 -48.92 2.72 -25.81
CA VAL A 219 -49.16 2.59 -27.25
C VAL A 219 -49.91 1.30 -27.57
N LYS A 220 -49.51 0.17 -26.98
CA LYS A 220 -50.21 -1.11 -27.16
C LYS A 220 -51.67 -1.02 -26.72
N ASN A 221 -51.95 -0.43 -25.56
CA ASN A 221 -53.32 -0.25 -25.06
C ASN A 221 -54.17 0.64 -25.98
N LYS A 222 -53.57 1.72 -26.51
CA LYS A 222 -54.21 2.60 -27.51
C LYS A 222 -54.53 1.83 -28.80
N LEU A 223 -53.59 1.02 -29.31
CA LEU A 223 -53.80 0.18 -30.49
C LEU A 223 -54.90 -0.86 -30.26
N GLN A 224 -54.95 -1.50 -29.08
CA GLN A 224 -56.04 -2.43 -28.72
C GLN A 224 -57.41 -1.74 -28.71
N THR A 225 -57.46 -0.52 -28.17
CA THR A 225 -58.69 0.30 -28.17
C THR A 225 -59.11 0.67 -29.58
N GLN A 226 -58.17 1.05 -30.45
CA GLN A 226 -58.45 1.33 -31.86
C GLN A 226 -58.96 0.08 -32.59
N LEU A 227 -58.33 -1.07 -32.38
CA LEU A 227 -58.76 -2.34 -32.97
C LEU A 227 -60.19 -2.69 -32.57
N ALA A 228 -60.54 -2.53 -31.29
CA ALA A 228 -61.91 -2.77 -30.82
C ALA A 228 -62.93 -1.87 -31.51
N LYS A 229 -62.61 -0.59 -31.71
CA LYS A 229 -63.47 0.36 -32.45
C LYS A 229 -63.61 -0.04 -33.92
N THR A 230 -62.51 -0.37 -34.60
CA THR A 230 -62.56 -0.83 -36.00
C THR A 230 -63.37 -2.11 -36.16
N LEU A 231 -63.28 -3.06 -35.22
CA LEU A 231 -64.12 -4.26 -35.23
C LEU A 231 -65.60 -3.93 -35.06
N GLN A 232 -65.94 -2.97 -34.20
CA GLN A 232 -67.31 -2.48 -34.05
C GLN A 232 -67.82 -1.80 -35.33
N GLU A 233 -67.01 -0.98 -35.99
CA GLU A 233 -67.33 -0.34 -37.27
C GLU A 233 -67.52 -1.36 -38.39
N ILE A 234 -66.70 -2.41 -38.44
CA ILE A 234 -66.86 -3.55 -39.36
C ILE A 234 -68.23 -4.20 -39.15
N PHE A 235 -68.58 -4.54 -37.91
CA PHE A 235 -69.88 -5.14 -37.61
C PHE A 235 -71.06 -4.24 -38.01
N GLN A 236 -70.95 -2.92 -37.78
CA GLN A 236 -71.99 -1.96 -38.16
C GLN A 236 -72.12 -1.83 -39.69
N THR A 237 -71.00 -1.80 -40.41
CA THR A 237 -70.98 -1.72 -41.88
C THR A 237 -71.51 -3.00 -42.53
N GLU A 238 -71.18 -4.19 -42.00
CA GLU A 238 -71.76 -5.47 -42.42
C GLU A 238 -73.29 -5.49 -42.24
N ASN A 239 -73.79 -5.00 -41.09
CA ASN A 239 -75.24 -4.87 -40.89
C ASN A 239 -75.89 -3.91 -41.89
N THR A 240 -75.20 -2.81 -42.23
CA THR A 240 -75.68 -1.82 -43.20
C THR A 240 -75.75 -2.42 -44.60
N ILE A 241 -74.73 -3.19 -45.00
CA ILE A 241 -74.71 -3.95 -46.26
C ILE A 241 -75.92 -4.89 -46.32
N MET A 242 -76.15 -5.69 -45.27
CA MET A 242 -77.29 -6.61 -45.20
C MET A 242 -78.65 -5.89 -45.33
N LEU A 243 -78.81 -4.72 -44.71
CA LEU A 243 -80.03 -3.91 -44.83
C LEU A 243 -80.20 -3.32 -46.24
N LEU A 244 -79.11 -2.85 -46.87
CA LEU A 244 -79.13 -2.34 -48.24
C LEU A 244 -79.49 -3.44 -49.24
N GLU A 245 -78.91 -4.63 -49.12
CA GLU A 245 -79.24 -5.80 -49.94
C GLU A 245 -80.72 -6.17 -49.81
N ARG A 246 -81.25 -6.22 -48.58
CA ARG A 246 -82.69 -6.47 -48.36
C ARG A 246 -83.58 -5.39 -49.00
N SER A 247 -83.18 -4.12 -48.93
CA SER A 247 -83.91 -3.00 -49.53
C SER A 247 -83.92 -3.07 -51.06
N ILE A 248 -82.77 -3.39 -51.67
CA ILE A 248 -82.65 -3.62 -53.12
C ILE A 248 -83.57 -4.75 -53.55
N MET A 249 -83.52 -5.89 -52.85
CA MET A 249 -84.39 -7.04 -53.15
C MET A 249 -85.87 -6.69 -53.03
N ALA A 250 -86.26 -5.91 -52.03
CA ALA A 250 -87.65 -5.47 -51.83
C ALA A 250 -88.16 -4.54 -52.95
N LYS A 251 -87.27 -3.81 -53.63
CA LYS A 251 -87.61 -2.89 -54.73
C LYS A 251 -87.49 -3.53 -56.12
N GLU A 252 -86.64 -4.53 -56.29
CA GLU A 252 -86.48 -5.27 -57.56
C GLU A 252 -87.77 -5.99 -57.98
N CYS A 253 -88.50 -6.60 -57.04
CA CYS A 253 -89.72 -7.33 -57.36
C CYS A 253 -90.86 -6.41 -57.88
N PRO A 254 -91.22 -5.30 -57.20
CA PRO A 254 -92.18 -4.33 -57.73
C PRO A 254 -91.75 -3.72 -59.07
N LEU A 255 -90.46 -3.43 -59.26
CA LEU A 255 -89.95 -2.90 -60.52
C LEU A 255 -90.23 -3.85 -61.69
N LYS A 256 -89.95 -5.15 -61.52
CA LYS A 256 -90.22 -6.17 -62.55
C LYS A 256 -91.70 -6.24 -62.90
N VAL A 257 -92.58 -6.15 -61.90
CA VAL A 257 -94.04 -6.14 -62.12
C VAL A 257 -94.46 -4.89 -62.91
N ALA A 258 -93.95 -3.71 -62.53
CA ALA A 258 -94.25 -2.47 -63.23
C ALA A 258 -93.73 -2.48 -64.68
N GLN A 259 -92.51 -2.97 -64.90
CA GLN A 259 -91.91 -3.17 -66.23
C GLN A 259 -92.73 -4.12 -67.10
N THR A 260 -93.13 -5.27 -66.55
CA THR A 260 -93.95 -6.26 -67.28
C THR A 260 -95.30 -5.66 -67.67
N ARG A 261 -95.96 -4.93 -66.74
CA ARG A 261 -97.22 -4.22 -67.02
C ARG A 261 -97.05 -3.17 -68.11
N LEU A 262 -95.93 -2.44 -68.10
CA LEU A 262 -95.64 -1.38 -69.07
C LEU A 262 -95.37 -1.97 -70.46
N GLU A 263 -94.63 -3.08 -70.52
CA GLU A 263 -94.36 -3.81 -71.75
C GLU A 263 -95.65 -4.34 -72.38
N CYS A 264 -96.54 -4.95 -71.59
CA CYS A 264 -97.85 -5.41 -72.06
C CYS A 264 -98.70 -4.27 -72.65
N ARG A 265 -98.66 -3.06 -72.08
CA ARG A 265 -99.38 -1.90 -72.65
C ARG A 265 -98.73 -1.37 -73.93
N THR A 266 -97.40 -1.42 -74.01
CA THR A 266 -96.63 -0.94 -75.16
C THR A 266 -96.78 -1.86 -76.39
N ARG A 267 -97.11 -3.14 -76.17
CA ARG A 267 -97.28 -4.15 -77.24
C ARG A 267 -98.72 -4.27 -77.77
N ARG A 268 -99.66 -3.41 -77.36
CA ARG A 268 -101.06 -3.49 -77.81
C ARG A 268 -101.20 -3.11 -79.29
N PRO A 269 -101.97 -3.86 -80.09
CA PRO A 269 -102.10 -3.59 -81.52
C PRO A 269 -103.09 -2.45 -81.83
N ASN A 270 -102.77 -1.67 -82.88
CA ASN A 270 -103.65 -0.71 -83.54
C ASN A 270 -104.36 0.28 -82.58
N VAL A 271 -105.69 0.17 -82.47
CA VAL A 271 -106.58 1.15 -81.80
C VAL A 271 -106.52 1.03 -80.26
N GLU A 272 -106.00 -0.08 -79.73
CA GLU A 272 -105.87 -0.36 -78.29
C GLU A 272 -104.65 0.34 -77.64
N LEU A 273 -103.77 0.91 -78.47
CA LEU A 273 -102.61 1.67 -78.01
C LEU A 273 -103.02 3.10 -77.63
N CYS A 274 -103.66 3.23 -76.49
CA CYS A 274 -104.05 4.51 -75.92
C CYS A 274 -102.90 5.08 -75.06
N ARG A 275 -102.39 6.27 -75.40
CA ARG A 275 -101.47 7.05 -74.53
C ARG A 275 -102.26 7.72 -73.41
N ASP A 276 -102.72 6.91 -72.46
CA ASP A 276 -103.62 7.27 -71.38
C ASP A 276 -102.89 7.63 -70.07
N ILE A 277 -103.64 8.15 -69.09
CA ILE A 277 -103.10 8.51 -67.77
C ILE A 277 -102.43 7.30 -67.08
N PRO A 278 -103.02 6.08 -67.07
CA PRO A 278 -102.34 4.89 -66.55
C PRO A 278 -100.98 4.60 -67.21
N GLN A 279 -100.85 4.76 -68.54
CA GLN A 279 -99.58 4.59 -69.25
C GLN A 279 -98.53 5.57 -68.71
N PHE A 280 -98.84 6.86 -68.60
CA PHE A 280 -97.90 7.86 -68.09
C PHE A 280 -97.51 7.63 -66.64
N LYS A 281 -98.47 7.25 -65.77
CA LYS A 281 -98.18 6.93 -64.37
C LYS A 281 -97.25 5.73 -64.23
N LEU A 282 -97.45 4.70 -65.05
CA LEU A 282 -96.65 3.49 -65.02
C LEU A 282 -95.22 3.73 -65.55
N VAL A 283 -95.05 4.57 -66.58
CA VAL A 283 -93.73 5.03 -67.02
C VAL A 283 -92.99 5.75 -65.88
N ASN A 284 -93.68 6.66 -65.19
CA ASN A 284 -93.09 7.38 -64.05
C ASN A 284 -92.77 6.45 -62.86
N GLU A 285 -93.65 5.48 -62.56
CA GLU A 285 -93.41 4.47 -61.53
C GLU A 285 -92.17 3.62 -61.84
N VAL A 286 -92.04 3.12 -63.08
CA VAL A 286 -90.85 2.38 -63.50
C VAL A 286 -89.58 3.23 -63.36
N PHE A 287 -89.62 4.48 -63.84
CA PHE A 287 -88.48 5.39 -63.75
C PHE A 287 -88.06 5.67 -62.31
N THR A 288 -89.02 6.04 -61.45
CA THR A 288 -88.75 6.36 -60.04
C THR A 288 -88.25 5.16 -59.25
N ILE A 289 -88.81 3.97 -59.44
CA ILE A 289 -88.32 2.77 -58.76
C ILE A 289 -86.91 2.43 -59.26
N ASP A 290 -86.64 2.50 -60.57
CA ASP A 290 -85.31 2.22 -61.12
C ASP A 290 -84.24 3.18 -60.58
N ASP A 291 -84.52 4.49 -60.56
CA ASP A 291 -83.61 5.51 -60.00
C ASP A 291 -83.28 5.26 -58.53
N THR A 292 -84.29 4.91 -57.71
CA THR A 292 -84.05 4.54 -56.31
C THR A 292 -83.20 3.29 -56.18
N LEU A 293 -83.35 2.34 -57.12
CA LEU A 293 -82.60 1.09 -57.13
C LEU A 293 -81.14 1.31 -57.52
N GLN A 294 -80.88 2.16 -58.52
CA GLN A 294 -79.52 2.58 -58.88
C GLN A 294 -78.83 3.28 -57.71
N THR A 295 -79.55 4.17 -57.02
CA THR A 295 -79.04 4.84 -55.81
C THR A 295 -78.68 3.84 -54.71
N LEU A 296 -79.56 2.88 -54.42
CA LEU A 296 -79.29 1.84 -53.42
C LEU A 296 -78.11 0.94 -53.81
N LYS A 297 -78.00 0.56 -55.09
CA LYS A 297 -76.87 -0.23 -55.62
C LYS A 297 -75.54 0.52 -55.53
N LEU A 298 -75.55 1.83 -55.80
CA LEU A 298 -74.37 2.67 -55.62
C LEU A 298 -73.95 2.71 -54.15
N ARG A 299 -74.90 2.96 -53.22
CA ARG A 299 -74.62 2.95 -51.77
C ARG A 299 -74.10 1.61 -51.28
N LEU A 300 -74.66 0.50 -51.78
CA LEU A 300 -74.16 -0.83 -51.45
C LEU A 300 -72.69 -0.98 -51.84
N ARG A 301 -72.32 -0.59 -53.06
CA ARG A 301 -70.92 -0.64 -53.52
C ARG A 301 -70.01 0.23 -52.64
N GLU A 302 -70.40 1.48 -52.38
CA GLU A 302 -69.64 2.37 -51.49
C GLU A 302 -69.44 1.75 -50.10
N THR A 303 -70.47 1.12 -49.52
CA THR A 303 -70.36 0.46 -48.21
C THR A 303 -69.51 -0.83 -48.24
N GLN A 304 -69.49 -1.54 -49.36
CA GLN A 304 -68.61 -2.70 -49.54
C GLN A 304 -67.14 -2.25 -49.64
N ASP A 305 -66.88 -1.15 -50.34
CA ASP A 305 -65.54 -0.56 -50.44
C ASP A 305 -65.04 -0.07 -49.06
N THR A 306 -65.91 0.57 -48.26
CA THR A 306 -65.55 0.97 -46.88
C THR A 306 -65.27 -0.23 -45.99
N LEU A 307 -66.06 -1.31 -46.10
CA LEU A 307 -65.80 -2.55 -45.37
C LEU A 307 -64.42 -3.13 -45.71
N GLN A 308 -64.04 -3.17 -46.99
CA GLN A 308 -62.71 -3.65 -47.40
C GLN A 308 -61.59 -2.80 -46.77
N LEU A 309 -61.73 -1.48 -46.76
CA LEU A 309 -60.75 -0.58 -46.12
C LEU A 309 -60.63 -0.82 -44.61
N LEU A 310 -61.76 -1.03 -43.93
CA LEU A 310 -61.77 -1.35 -42.50
C LEU A 310 -61.08 -2.69 -42.21
N VAL A 311 -61.32 -3.71 -43.04
CA VAL A 311 -60.65 -5.02 -42.92
C VAL A 311 -59.14 -4.89 -43.11
N MET A 312 -58.67 -4.12 -44.10
CA MET A 312 -57.23 -3.86 -44.25
C MET A 312 -56.64 -3.12 -43.04
N THR A 313 -57.39 -2.15 -42.50
CA THR A 313 -56.99 -1.40 -41.31
C THR A 313 -56.89 -2.30 -40.08
N LYS A 314 -57.84 -3.22 -39.90
CA LYS A 314 -57.81 -4.25 -38.85
C LYS A 314 -56.53 -5.08 -38.92
N CYS A 315 -56.21 -5.65 -40.10
CA CYS A 315 -55.01 -6.47 -40.29
C CYS A 315 -53.72 -5.70 -39.93
N ARG A 316 -53.65 -4.42 -40.32
CA ARG A 316 -52.52 -3.54 -39.96
C ARG A 316 -52.41 -3.33 -38.45
N LEU A 317 -53.52 -3.07 -37.76
CA LEU A 317 -53.54 -2.90 -36.30
C LEU A 317 -53.14 -4.17 -35.56
N GLU A 318 -53.60 -5.34 -36.00
CA GLU A 318 -53.22 -6.64 -35.45
C GLU A 318 -51.72 -6.90 -35.60
N HIS A 319 -51.16 -6.57 -36.78
CA HIS A 319 -49.73 -6.68 -37.02
C HIS A 319 -48.91 -5.76 -36.10
N GLU A 320 -49.29 -4.47 -36.00
CA GLU A 320 -48.63 -3.53 -35.08
C GLU A 320 -48.70 -3.98 -33.62
N LEU A 321 -49.83 -4.54 -33.18
CA LEU A 321 -49.98 -5.12 -31.85
C LEU A 321 -49.03 -6.28 -31.61
N ALA A 322 -48.87 -7.17 -32.59
CA ALA A 322 -47.92 -8.28 -32.51
C ALA A 322 -46.48 -7.77 -32.35
N ILE A 323 -46.11 -6.72 -33.11
CA ILE A 323 -44.80 -6.06 -32.97
C ILE A 323 -44.64 -5.49 -31.57
N LYS A 324 -45.58 -4.68 -31.07
CA LYS A 324 -45.45 -4.08 -29.72
C LYS A 324 -45.44 -5.13 -28.62
N ALA A 325 -46.19 -6.23 -28.77
CA ALA A 325 -46.14 -7.35 -27.83
C ALA A 325 -44.74 -8.00 -27.81
N ASN A 326 -44.13 -8.21 -28.97
CA ASN A 326 -42.77 -8.72 -29.06
C ASN A 326 -41.74 -7.75 -28.44
N THR A 327 -41.83 -6.44 -28.75
CA THR A 327 -40.97 -5.41 -28.14
C THR A 327 -41.06 -5.43 -26.61
N LEU A 328 -42.27 -5.54 -26.04
CA LEU A 328 -42.46 -5.64 -24.60
C LEU A 328 -41.87 -6.93 -24.01
N CYS A 329 -42.00 -8.07 -24.70
CA CYS A 329 -41.39 -9.32 -24.26
C CYS A 329 -39.87 -9.20 -24.17
N ILE A 330 -39.24 -8.66 -25.22
CA ILE A 330 -37.79 -8.41 -25.25
C ILE A 330 -37.39 -7.51 -24.08
N ASP A 331 -38.05 -6.37 -23.91
CA ASP A 331 -37.63 -5.38 -22.93
C ASP A 331 -37.90 -5.82 -21.49
N LYS A 332 -39.10 -6.33 -21.22
CA LYS A 332 -39.57 -6.65 -19.86
C LYS A 332 -39.07 -8.00 -19.38
N GLU A 333 -39.12 -9.02 -20.23
CA GLU A 333 -38.81 -10.40 -19.83
C GLU A 333 -37.36 -10.76 -20.08
N LYS A 334 -36.78 -10.33 -21.21
CA LYS A 334 -35.38 -10.65 -21.54
C LYS A 334 -34.43 -9.63 -20.92
N CYS A 335 -34.47 -8.38 -21.37
CA CYS A 335 -33.52 -7.34 -20.97
C CYS A 335 -33.64 -7.03 -19.47
N MET A 336 -34.82 -6.62 -19.00
CA MET A 336 -35.03 -6.33 -17.58
C MET A 336 -34.96 -7.58 -16.71
N GLY A 337 -35.26 -8.77 -17.25
CA GLY A 337 -35.04 -10.04 -16.57
C GLY A 337 -33.57 -10.30 -16.24
N MET A 338 -32.68 -10.15 -17.22
CA MET A 338 -31.22 -10.31 -17.05
C MET A 338 -30.63 -9.28 -16.09
N ARG A 339 -31.21 -8.07 -16.04
CA ARG A 339 -30.69 -6.97 -15.23
C ARG A 339 -31.12 -7.01 -13.75
N LYS A 340 -31.87 -8.03 -13.31
CA LYS A 340 -32.28 -8.19 -11.90
C LYS A 340 -31.13 -8.54 -10.96
N THR A 341 -30.07 -9.16 -11.47
CA THR A 341 -28.96 -9.69 -10.66
C THR A 341 -27.77 -8.74 -10.53
N PHE A 342 -27.73 -7.67 -11.34
CA PHE A 342 -26.68 -6.64 -11.29
C PHE A 342 -27.19 -5.37 -10.58
N PRO A 343 -26.32 -4.53 -9.99
CA PRO A 343 -24.96 -4.83 -9.58
C PRO A 343 -25.05 -5.55 -8.23
N SER A 344 -24.68 -6.82 -8.18
CA SER A 344 -24.20 -7.37 -6.91
C SER A 344 -23.08 -6.44 -6.48
N THR A 345 -23.34 -5.62 -5.48
CA THR A 345 -22.36 -4.73 -4.87
C THR A 345 -21.10 -5.57 -4.69
N PRO A 346 -19.98 -5.25 -5.35
CA PRO A 346 -18.74 -5.85 -4.91
C PRO A 346 -18.61 -5.30 -3.50
N ARG A 347 -18.86 -6.15 -2.50
CA ARG A 347 -18.51 -5.91 -1.12
C ARG A 347 -16.99 -5.75 -1.13
N LEU A 348 -16.54 -4.56 -1.48
CA LEU A 348 -15.19 -4.03 -1.26
C LEU A 348 -15.16 -3.38 0.13
N VAL A 349 -15.95 -3.92 1.08
CA VAL A 349 -15.60 -3.79 2.48
C VAL A 349 -14.53 -4.86 2.65
N GLY A 350 -13.27 -4.45 2.44
CA GLY A 350 -12.12 -5.29 2.75
C GLY A 350 -12.26 -5.84 4.17
N TYR A 351 -11.79 -7.06 4.38
CA TYR A 351 -11.64 -7.63 5.70
C TYR A 351 -10.83 -6.65 6.56
N THR A 352 -11.50 -6.01 7.51
CA THR A 352 -10.91 -5.23 8.61
C THR A 352 -10.23 -6.16 9.60
#